data_AF-A0A0G4FPB8-F1
#
_entry.id   AF-A0A0G4FPB8-F1
#
_cell.length_a   1.000
_cell.length_b   1.000
_cell.length_c   1.000
_cell.angle_alpha   90.00
_cell.angle_beta   90.00
_cell.angle_gamma   90.00
#
_symmetry.space_group_name_H-M   'P 1'
#
loop_
_entity.id
_entity.type
_entity.pdbx_description
1 polymer ?
#
loop_
_entity_poly.entity_id
_entity_poly.type
_entity_poly.pdbx_seq_one_letter_code
_entity_poly.pdbx_strand_id
1 'polypeptide(L)'
;MATAYMTHHERRTVQEALKNTYRPTDQPSWLKHDRQVLRFFGYFQEPVTECASENFRVRNCVFLFYLEDGTLQINEPKIENSGIPQGIFLKRHRVPRPDGNGASINIADLKMSTNITIYGRCFRLVDADEFTKWFCNEAGIDIGEPETTRPDNFFENALQQKSRIGAKKVLPAEVMDSKEFAEMAAGGSRRNVGLKQFLENDRRVLRFYCYWDDTARYGSRLYYTILFFLCDDTLQIIEQQARNCGRAPFKVFLRRMKLPKTPNVTHCPAMMENPPKYYKPEDLTIGTDIKVFSRDLHLYDCDDFTRDFFKAYAGIEQGKEPIPNPPLQVPRLSYPPHHGIGQPEDSLGSCLALVPKVPRVDTVKLHALSEVLMRFEARMIDGQKEDEPRRFIVGVRPADDRIGCWEKRQRNSGQVEGKFAELGRKKNPYTGNWYQCHEFYVGAVVYISSAAFLLMKCDEYSQKFFEKDPEWFPFANLQNVAARLKPAAVAMSGEGLSTVSPTALFQRALEGGLDVVEHDLVTLSRHASDGAATGLGLEELETAGVQLSLEKVVQLAG
;
A
#
# COMPACT_ATOMS: atom_id res chain seq x y z
N MET A 1 -1.55 87.86 -46.17
CA MET A 1 -0.67 89.05 -46.34
C MET A 1 -1.28 89.96 -47.37
N ALA A 2 -1.32 91.26 -47.07
CA ALA A 2 -1.64 92.32 -48.02
C ALA A 2 -0.74 92.23 -49.26
N THR A 3 -1.33 92.34 -50.45
CA THR A 3 -0.59 92.46 -51.70
C THR A 3 0.02 93.85 -51.78
N ALA A 4 1.25 94.01 -51.27
CA ALA A 4 2.04 95.21 -51.49
C ALA A 4 2.36 95.32 -52.99
N TYR A 5 1.89 96.39 -53.62
CA TYR A 5 2.19 96.69 -55.02
C TYR A 5 3.65 97.16 -55.13
N MET A 6 4.55 96.24 -55.50
CA MET A 6 5.95 96.60 -55.82
C MET A 6 6.00 97.53 -57.04
N THR A 7 6.83 98.57 -56.95
CA THR A 7 7.04 99.52 -58.05
C THR A 7 7.79 98.87 -59.23
N HIS A 8 7.65 99.42 -60.44
CA HIS A 8 8.31 98.89 -61.65
C HIS A 8 9.84 98.84 -61.50
N HIS A 9 10.43 99.80 -60.77
CA HIS A 9 11.86 99.84 -60.52
C HIS A 9 12.31 98.75 -59.53
N GLU A 10 11.52 98.47 -58.49
CA GLU A 10 11.77 97.36 -57.56
C GLU A 10 11.58 95.98 -58.21
N ARG A 11 10.62 95.83 -59.14
CA ARG A 11 10.49 94.60 -59.94
C ARG A 11 11.71 94.37 -60.83
N ARG A 12 12.26 95.44 -61.41
CA ARG A 12 13.43 95.36 -62.31
C ARG A 12 14.72 95.07 -61.54
N THR A 13 14.91 95.68 -60.37
CA THR A 13 16.07 95.38 -59.50
C THR A 13 15.98 93.98 -58.91
N VAL A 14 14.79 93.50 -58.55
CA VAL A 14 14.59 92.09 -58.14
C VAL A 14 14.82 91.12 -59.30
N GLN A 15 14.40 91.44 -60.52
CA GLN A 15 14.72 90.64 -61.72
C GLN A 15 16.20 90.65 -62.10
N GLU A 16 16.90 91.78 -61.96
CA GLU A 16 18.35 91.88 -62.21
C GLU A 16 19.17 91.18 -61.11
N ALA A 17 18.72 91.24 -59.85
CA ALA A 17 19.31 90.48 -58.74
C ALA A 17 19.09 88.96 -58.90
N LEU A 18 17.93 88.52 -59.41
CA LEU A 18 17.64 87.13 -59.77
C LEU A 18 18.44 86.65 -60.99
N LYS A 19 18.83 87.54 -61.91
CA LYS A 19 19.71 87.21 -63.05
C LYS A 19 21.18 87.04 -62.67
N ASN A 20 21.63 87.67 -61.58
CA ASN A 20 23.03 87.68 -61.13
C ASN A 20 23.37 86.63 -60.05
N THR A 21 22.57 85.57 -59.91
CA THR A 21 22.91 84.43 -59.04
C THR A 21 23.71 83.39 -59.82
N TYR A 22 24.82 82.90 -59.25
CA TYR A 22 25.68 81.85 -59.86
C TYR A 22 24.93 80.54 -60.18
N ARG A 23 23.76 80.32 -59.57
CA ARG A 23 22.86 79.20 -59.89
C ARG A 23 21.70 79.69 -60.76
N PRO A 24 21.47 79.11 -61.95
CA PRO A 24 20.29 79.40 -62.74
C PRO A 24 19.01 78.98 -61.99
N THR A 25 17.92 79.71 -62.19
CA THR A 25 16.60 79.41 -61.59
C THR A 25 16.04 78.09 -62.10
N ASP A 26 16.16 77.84 -63.40
CA ASP A 26 15.90 76.55 -64.03
C ASP A 26 17.23 75.82 -64.22
N GLN A 27 17.55 74.94 -63.28
CA GLN A 27 18.80 74.20 -63.31
C GLN A 27 18.72 73.07 -64.35
N PRO A 28 19.74 72.91 -65.22
CA PRO A 28 19.80 71.78 -66.13
C PRO A 28 19.94 70.46 -65.36
N SER A 29 19.45 69.35 -65.91
CA SER A 29 19.37 68.05 -65.21
C SER A 29 20.69 67.58 -64.62
N TRP A 30 21.80 67.79 -65.32
CA TRP A 30 23.14 67.42 -64.85
C TRP A 30 23.59 68.19 -63.59
N LEU A 31 23.08 69.40 -63.38
CA LEU A 31 23.37 70.21 -62.19
C LEU A 31 22.34 69.99 -61.08
N LYS A 32 21.06 69.84 -61.44
CA LYS A 32 19.96 69.61 -60.50
C LYS A 32 20.05 68.25 -59.81
N HIS A 33 20.47 67.23 -60.55
CA HIS A 33 20.53 65.85 -60.10
C HIS A 33 21.97 65.32 -59.97
N ASP A 34 22.94 66.22 -59.75
CA ASP A 34 24.34 65.84 -59.52
C ASP A 34 24.44 64.86 -58.34
N ARG A 35 25.17 63.75 -58.55
CA ARG A 35 25.36 62.63 -57.61
C ARG A 35 24.09 61.91 -57.15
N GLN A 36 22.92 62.24 -57.69
CA GLN A 36 21.69 61.52 -57.39
C GLN A 36 21.58 60.30 -58.30
N VAL A 37 21.60 59.12 -57.69
CA VAL A 37 21.55 57.83 -58.39
C VAL A 37 20.41 57.02 -57.82
N LEU A 38 19.54 56.52 -58.70
CA LEU A 38 18.51 55.58 -58.31
C LEU A 38 19.07 54.16 -58.34
N ARG A 39 18.97 53.46 -57.21
CA ARG A 39 19.42 52.09 -57.03
C ARG A 39 18.23 51.13 -56.92
N PHE A 40 18.18 50.15 -57.83
CA PHE A 40 17.21 49.04 -57.79
C PHE A 40 17.94 47.70 -57.63
N PHE A 41 17.26 46.74 -57.02
CA PHE A 41 17.71 45.36 -56.84
C PHE A 41 16.86 44.47 -57.73
N GLY A 42 17.51 43.60 -58.49
CA GLY A 42 16.83 42.62 -59.31
C GLY A 42 17.65 41.35 -59.48
N TYR A 43 17.09 40.38 -60.18
CA TYR A 43 17.81 39.18 -60.57
C TYR A 43 17.42 38.74 -61.98
N PHE A 44 18.25 37.91 -62.59
CA PHE A 44 17.86 37.13 -63.76
C PHE A 44 18.20 35.65 -63.54
N GLN A 45 17.45 34.78 -64.21
CA GLN A 45 17.69 33.33 -64.16
C GLN A 45 18.58 32.94 -65.33
N GLU A 46 19.62 32.16 -65.04
CA GLU A 46 20.52 31.58 -66.03
C GLU A 46 20.34 30.06 -66.00
N PRO A 47 19.88 29.43 -67.10
CA PRO A 47 19.76 27.97 -67.17
C PRO A 47 21.15 27.34 -67.19
N VAL A 48 21.32 26.23 -66.47
CA VAL A 48 22.58 25.49 -66.37
C VAL A 48 22.35 24.07 -66.85
N THR A 49 23.06 23.68 -67.90
CA THR A 49 23.01 22.31 -68.44
C THR A 49 24.13 21.47 -67.83
N GLU A 50 23.89 20.17 -67.69
CA GLU A 50 24.92 19.17 -67.32
C GLU A 50 25.58 19.35 -65.94
N CYS A 51 24.86 19.94 -64.98
CA CYS A 51 25.31 20.03 -63.59
C CYS A 51 24.45 19.16 -62.67
N ALA A 52 25.08 18.30 -61.86
CA ALA A 52 24.36 17.41 -60.93
C ALA A 52 23.75 18.17 -59.74
N SER A 53 24.26 19.36 -59.41
CA SER A 53 23.84 20.13 -58.23
C SER A 53 22.74 21.16 -58.52
N GLU A 54 22.60 21.63 -59.76
CA GLU A 54 21.65 22.69 -60.11
C GLU A 54 21.20 22.61 -61.57
N ASN A 55 19.95 22.98 -61.84
CA ASN A 55 19.35 23.04 -63.19
C ASN A 55 19.23 24.50 -63.71
N PHE A 56 19.12 25.45 -62.78
CA PHE A 56 19.15 26.89 -63.04
C PHE A 56 19.85 27.56 -61.88
N ARG A 57 20.44 28.73 -62.13
CA ARG A 57 21.03 29.60 -61.11
C ARG A 57 20.40 30.98 -61.15
N VAL A 58 20.35 31.66 -60.01
CA VAL A 58 19.79 33.00 -59.87
C VAL A 58 20.93 34.00 -59.65
N ARG A 59 21.09 34.94 -60.58
CA ARG A 59 22.13 35.98 -60.49
C ARG A 59 21.50 37.30 -60.07
N ASN A 60 21.81 37.72 -58.86
CA ASN A 60 21.38 39.00 -58.31
C ASN A 60 22.17 40.14 -58.94
N CYS A 61 21.51 41.24 -59.25
CA CYS A 61 22.04 42.42 -59.92
C CYS A 61 21.54 43.69 -59.22
N VAL A 62 22.40 44.69 -59.15
CA VAL A 62 22.11 46.04 -58.67
C VAL A 62 22.10 46.96 -59.87
N PHE A 63 20.98 47.60 -60.11
CA PHE A 63 20.77 48.58 -61.17
C PHE A 63 21.01 49.97 -60.60
N LEU A 64 21.83 50.76 -61.27
CA LEU A 64 22.16 52.13 -60.92
C LEU A 64 21.74 53.02 -62.09
N PHE A 65 20.71 53.83 -61.89
CA PHE A 65 20.21 54.79 -62.87
C PHE A 65 20.61 56.21 -62.46
N TYR A 66 21.39 56.87 -63.31
CA TYR A 66 21.95 58.19 -63.05
C TYR A 66 20.99 59.27 -63.54
N LEU A 67 20.48 60.11 -62.62
CA LEU A 67 19.49 61.14 -62.93
C LEU A 67 20.09 62.33 -63.72
N GLU A 68 21.40 62.54 -63.62
CA GLU A 68 22.12 63.62 -64.30
C GLU A 68 22.05 63.53 -65.83
N ASP A 69 22.13 62.31 -66.38
CA ASP A 69 22.26 62.06 -67.82
C ASP A 69 21.35 60.95 -68.35
N GLY A 70 20.57 60.27 -67.50
CA GLY A 70 19.67 59.18 -67.87
C GLY A 70 20.39 57.90 -68.29
N THR A 71 21.60 57.66 -67.76
CA THR A 71 22.38 56.44 -68.02
C THR A 71 22.07 55.33 -67.03
N LEU A 72 22.20 54.07 -67.47
CA LEU A 72 22.00 52.87 -66.64
C LEU A 72 23.31 52.09 -66.54
N GLN A 73 23.62 51.63 -65.34
CA GLN A 73 24.70 50.70 -65.02
C GLN A 73 24.13 49.50 -64.25
N ILE A 74 24.62 48.29 -64.55
CA ILE A 74 24.20 47.07 -63.84
C ILE A 74 25.44 46.42 -63.25
N ASN A 75 25.42 46.14 -61.95
CA ASN A 75 26.51 45.51 -61.23
C ASN A 75 26.01 44.25 -60.52
N GLU A 76 26.75 43.15 -60.63
CA GLU A 76 26.53 41.97 -59.81
C GLU A 76 27.34 42.08 -58.51
N PRO A 77 26.72 41.89 -57.33
CA PRO A 77 27.43 41.85 -56.07
C PRO A 77 28.36 40.63 -56.04
N LYS A 78 29.52 40.80 -55.40
CA LYS A 78 30.47 39.71 -55.23
C LYS A 78 30.02 38.78 -54.11
N ILE A 79 29.84 37.49 -54.43
CA ILE A 79 29.43 36.43 -53.51
C ILE A 79 30.60 35.46 -53.35
N GLU A 80 31.04 35.25 -52.10
CA GLU A 80 32.12 34.31 -51.78
C GLU A 80 31.78 32.89 -52.25
N ASN A 81 32.78 32.20 -52.81
CA ASN A 81 32.67 30.82 -53.29
C ASN A 81 31.64 30.57 -54.41
N SER A 82 31.18 31.62 -55.10
CA SER A 82 30.25 31.46 -56.24
C SER A 82 30.93 30.88 -57.50
N GLY A 83 32.25 31.01 -57.65
CA GLY A 83 33.01 30.45 -58.78
C GLY A 83 32.78 31.14 -60.14
N ILE A 84 31.89 32.13 -60.22
CA ILE A 84 31.56 32.87 -61.44
C ILE A 84 32.29 34.23 -61.41
N PRO A 85 32.79 34.76 -62.55
CA PRO A 85 33.30 36.12 -62.61
C PRO A 85 32.16 37.13 -62.34
N GLN A 86 32.31 37.89 -61.25
CA GLN A 86 31.33 38.87 -60.75
C GLN A 86 31.89 40.29 -60.78
N GLY A 87 30.99 41.28 -60.85
CA GLY A 87 31.35 42.70 -60.84
C GLY A 87 30.47 43.51 -61.78
N ILE A 88 31.05 44.42 -62.55
CA ILE A 88 30.29 45.27 -63.49
C ILE A 88 29.73 44.37 -64.60
N PHE A 89 28.40 44.26 -64.65
CA PHE A 89 27.68 43.45 -65.61
C PHE A 89 27.33 44.24 -66.88
N LEU A 90 26.88 45.48 -66.71
CA LEU A 90 26.65 46.44 -67.78
C LEU A 90 27.34 47.76 -67.44
N LYS A 91 28.23 48.22 -68.31
CA LYS A 91 28.91 49.52 -68.15
C LYS A 91 27.90 50.67 -68.27
N ARG A 92 28.16 51.77 -67.56
CA ARG A 92 27.31 52.98 -67.59
C ARG A 92 27.21 53.56 -69.00
N HIS A 93 26.01 53.59 -69.55
CA HIS A 93 25.66 54.30 -70.80
C HIS A 93 24.13 54.40 -70.93
N ARG A 94 23.63 55.12 -71.94
CA ARG A 94 22.19 55.18 -72.22
C ARG A 94 21.75 53.88 -72.90
N VAL A 95 20.90 53.13 -72.21
CA VAL A 95 20.40 51.85 -72.70
C VAL A 95 19.16 52.10 -73.56
N PRO A 96 19.13 51.64 -74.82
CA PRO A 96 17.96 51.76 -75.67
C PRO A 96 16.86 50.81 -75.21
N ARG A 97 15.59 51.23 -75.35
CA ARG A 97 14.43 50.37 -75.11
C ARG A 97 14.36 49.21 -76.13
N PRO A 98 13.79 48.06 -75.75
CA PRO A 98 13.64 46.91 -76.65
C PRO A 98 12.68 47.15 -77.84
N ASP A 99 11.80 48.15 -77.77
CA ASP A 99 10.79 48.46 -78.80
C ASP A 99 11.34 49.14 -80.08
N GLY A 100 12.67 49.21 -80.26
CA GLY A 100 13.30 49.64 -81.51
C GLY A 100 13.16 51.13 -81.87
N ASN A 101 12.45 51.92 -81.07
CA ASN A 101 12.13 53.33 -81.38
C ASN A 101 13.25 54.33 -81.01
N GLY A 102 14.47 53.88 -80.74
CA GLY A 102 15.64 54.72 -80.40
C GLY A 102 15.56 55.46 -79.05
N ALA A 103 14.44 55.37 -78.32
CA ALA A 103 14.27 55.97 -77.00
C ALA A 103 15.06 55.20 -75.92
N SER A 104 15.75 55.92 -75.03
CA SER A 104 16.45 55.33 -73.89
C SER A 104 15.48 54.96 -72.76
N ILE A 105 15.84 53.97 -71.95
CA ILE A 105 15.11 53.60 -70.73
C ILE A 105 14.98 54.82 -69.82
N ASN A 106 13.76 55.09 -69.36
CA ASN A 106 13.46 56.16 -68.43
C ASN A 106 13.08 55.56 -67.06
N ILE A 107 13.05 56.40 -66.02
CA ILE A 107 12.72 56.03 -64.64
C ILE A 107 11.36 55.33 -64.57
N ALA A 108 10.38 55.78 -65.36
CA ALA A 108 9.03 55.20 -65.38
C ALA A 108 8.97 53.74 -65.88
N ASP A 109 10.01 53.27 -66.57
CA ASP A 109 10.10 51.89 -67.07
C ASP A 109 10.69 50.93 -66.01
N LEU A 110 11.30 51.46 -64.95
CA LEU A 110 11.97 50.69 -63.90
C LEU A 110 11.04 50.48 -62.70
N LYS A 111 10.02 49.63 -62.89
CA LYS A 111 9.05 49.29 -61.83
C LYS A 111 9.44 47.99 -61.11
N MET A 112 9.32 47.95 -59.78
CA MET A 112 9.45 46.72 -59.00
C MET A 112 8.37 45.71 -59.40
N SER A 113 8.65 44.42 -59.22
CA SER A 113 7.82 43.27 -59.63
C SER A 113 7.61 43.09 -61.14
N THR A 114 8.21 43.95 -61.97
CA THR A 114 8.13 43.86 -63.44
C THR A 114 9.39 43.27 -64.06
N ASN A 115 9.22 42.67 -65.24
CA ASN A 115 10.32 42.12 -66.02
C ASN A 115 10.79 43.16 -67.05
N ILE A 116 12.06 43.54 -66.98
CA ILE A 116 12.70 44.47 -67.93
C ILE A 116 13.69 43.71 -68.82
N THR A 117 13.58 43.92 -70.14
CA THR A 117 14.48 43.29 -71.11
C THR A 117 15.57 44.26 -71.53
N ILE A 118 16.82 43.94 -71.21
CA ILE A 118 18.00 44.75 -71.55
C ILE A 118 18.99 43.85 -72.29
N TYR A 119 19.36 44.24 -73.51
CA TYR A 119 20.32 43.51 -74.36
C TYR A 119 20.07 41.99 -74.45
N GLY A 120 18.79 41.61 -74.63
CA GLY A 120 18.38 40.21 -74.80
C GLY A 120 18.30 39.39 -73.51
N ARG A 121 18.49 40.00 -72.33
CA ARG A 121 18.28 39.36 -71.02
C ARG A 121 17.08 39.97 -70.30
N CYS A 122 16.24 39.11 -69.73
CA CYS A 122 15.09 39.51 -68.93
C CYS A 122 15.49 39.55 -67.45
N PHE A 123 15.46 40.74 -66.87
CA PHE A 123 15.70 40.97 -65.45
C PHE A 123 14.37 41.19 -64.75
N ARG A 124 14.22 40.63 -63.55
CA ARG A 124 13.10 40.91 -62.67
C ARG A 124 13.57 41.87 -61.58
N LEU A 125 12.96 43.05 -61.51
CA LEU A 125 13.21 44.00 -60.43
C LEU A 125 12.42 43.57 -59.20
N VAL A 126 13.10 43.47 -58.06
CA VAL A 126 12.56 42.89 -56.83
C VAL A 126 12.35 43.96 -55.78
N ASP A 127 13.36 44.81 -55.56
CA ASP A 127 13.32 45.83 -54.52
C ASP A 127 14.02 47.11 -55.01
N ALA A 128 13.79 48.21 -54.32
CA ALA A 128 14.38 49.50 -54.60
C ALA A 128 14.93 50.11 -53.31
N ASP A 129 16.02 50.85 -53.45
CA ASP A 129 16.70 51.50 -52.32
C ASP A 129 15.80 52.55 -51.65
N GLU A 130 16.04 52.85 -50.38
CA GLU A 130 15.19 53.75 -49.60
C GLU A 130 15.10 55.16 -50.24
N PHE A 131 16.23 55.66 -50.73
CA PHE A 131 16.29 56.93 -51.48
C PHE A 131 15.43 56.90 -52.76
N THR A 132 15.40 55.77 -53.47
CA THR A 132 14.62 55.66 -54.71
C THR A 132 13.13 55.61 -54.47
N LYS A 133 12.71 54.92 -53.40
CA LYS A 133 11.32 54.87 -52.96
C LYS A 133 10.84 56.26 -52.61
N TRP A 134 11.63 57.01 -51.83
CA TRP A 134 11.35 58.40 -51.50
C TRP A 134 11.27 59.30 -52.74
N PHE A 135 12.27 59.23 -53.63
CA PHE A 135 12.33 60.08 -54.83
C PHE A 135 11.16 59.86 -55.78
N CYS A 136 10.79 58.60 -56.05
CA CYS A 136 9.71 58.32 -56.98
C CYS A 136 8.33 58.65 -56.38
N ASN A 137 8.15 58.49 -55.06
CA ASN A 137 6.94 58.96 -54.37
C ASN A 137 6.77 60.48 -54.52
N GLU A 138 7.84 61.26 -54.33
CA GLU A 138 7.82 62.72 -54.50
C GLU A 138 7.60 63.12 -55.97
N ALA A 139 8.14 62.34 -56.91
CA ALA A 139 7.95 62.55 -58.36
C ALA A 139 6.59 62.05 -58.89
N GLY A 140 5.75 61.42 -58.06
CA GLY A 140 4.48 60.83 -58.47
C GLY A 140 4.61 59.61 -59.40
N ILE A 141 5.77 58.94 -59.37
CA ILE A 141 6.07 57.75 -60.18
C ILE A 141 5.79 56.50 -59.33
N ASP A 142 4.81 55.68 -59.75
CA ASP A 142 4.49 54.42 -59.10
C ASP A 142 5.53 53.32 -59.43
N ILE A 143 6.23 52.87 -58.39
CA ILE A 143 7.30 51.86 -58.46
C ILE A 143 6.77 50.44 -58.15
N GLY A 144 5.54 50.26 -57.67
CA GLY A 144 5.01 48.95 -57.26
C GLY A 144 5.47 48.47 -55.86
N GLU A 145 5.24 47.18 -55.56
CA GLU A 145 5.55 46.56 -54.25
C GLU A 145 6.84 45.73 -54.28
N PRO A 146 7.60 45.66 -53.17
CA PRO A 146 8.81 44.84 -53.09
C PRO A 146 8.46 43.34 -53.06
N GLU A 147 9.16 42.55 -53.87
CA GLU A 147 9.07 41.08 -53.88
C GLU A 147 10.23 40.48 -53.06
N THR A 148 10.14 39.21 -52.67
CA THR A 148 11.31 38.48 -52.13
C THR A 148 12.12 37.90 -53.28
N THR A 149 13.45 37.94 -53.20
CA THR A 149 14.30 37.25 -54.19
C THR A 149 14.02 35.75 -54.15
N ARG A 150 13.98 35.13 -55.33
CA ARG A 150 13.81 33.66 -55.41
C ARG A 150 15.07 32.99 -54.83
N PRO A 151 14.94 32.03 -53.90
CA PRO A 151 16.09 31.27 -53.40
C PRO A 151 16.72 30.46 -54.54
N ASP A 152 18.05 30.39 -54.55
CA ASP A 152 18.82 29.57 -55.49
C ASP A 152 19.05 28.17 -54.89
N ASN A 153 18.96 27.13 -55.74
CA ASN A 153 19.24 25.75 -55.38
C ASN A 153 20.68 25.56 -54.87
N PHE A 154 21.63 26.38 -55.35
CA PHE A 154 23.03 26.32 -54.92
C PHE A 154 23.18 26.52 -53.40
N PHE A 155 22.51 27.53 -52.84
CA PHE A 155 22.61 27.85 -51.41
C PHE A 155 21.91 26.82 -50.54
N GLU A 156 20.75 26.31 -50.96
CA GLU A 156 20.05 25.24 -50.24
C GLU A 156 20.87 23.95 -50.21
N ASN A 157 21.46 23.56 -51.34
CA ASN A 157 22.31 22.37 -51.44
C ASN A 157 23.61 22.52 -50.64
N ALA A 158 24.22 23.70 -50.64
CA ALA A 158 25.41 23.98 -49.84
C ALA A 158 25.10 23.97 -48.33
N LEU A 159 23.95 24.47 -47.89
CA LEU A 159 23.49 24.39 -46.50
C LEU A 159 23.21 22.94 -46.08
N GLN A 160 22.60 22.13 -46.97
CA GLN A 160 22.42 20.70 -46.74
C GLN A 160 23.76 19.94 -46.66
N GLN A 161 24.76 20.32 -47.46
CA GLN A 161 26.09 19.73 -47.39
C GLN A 161 26.87 20.16 -46.14
N LYS A 162 26.81 21.45 -45.75
CA LYS A 162 27.49 21.95 -44.54
C LYS A 162 26.85 21.44 -43.25
N SER A 163 25.51 21.31 -43.20
CA SER A 163 24.81 20.69 -42.06
C SER A 163 25.14 19.21 -41.89
N ARG A 164 25.50 18.51 -42.97
CA ARG A 164 26.01 17.12 -42.91
C ARG A 164 27.42 16.98 -42.34
N ILE A 165 28.25 18.03 -42.40
CA ILE A 165 29.66 18.00 -42.02
C ILE A 165 29.87 18.59 -40.60
N GLY A 166 29.06 19.58 -40.19
CA GLY A 166 29.24 20.29 -38.91
C GLY A 166 28.34 19.84 -37.76
N ALA A 167 27.22 19.15 -38.03
CA ALA A 167 26.43 18.57 -36.95
C ALA A 167 27.19 17.36 -36.41
N LYS A 168 27.54 17.37 -35.12
CA LYS A 168 27.95 16.16 -34.39
C LYS A 168 26.87 15.11 -34.57
N LYS A 169 26.96 14.30 -35.62
CA LYS A 169 26.23 13.05 -35.71
C LYS A 169 26.66 12.26 -34.49
N VAL A 170 25.71 11.93 -33.62
CA VAL A 170 25.86 10.77 -32.75
C VAL A 170 26.29 9.65 -33.70
N LEU A 171 27.56 9.25 -33.60
CA LEU A 171 28.10 8.19 -34.45
C LEU A 171 27.18 6.97 -34.24
N PRO A 172 26.77 6.27 -35.31
CA PRO A 172 26.02 5.02 -35.17
C PRO A 172 26.76 4.08 -34.20
N ALA A 173 26.02 3.31 -33.40
CA ALA A 173 26.59 2.42 -32.38
C ALA A 173 27.69 1.51 -32.96
N GLU A 174 27.50 0.99 -34.17
CA GLU A 174 28.49 0.18 -34.90
C GLU A 174 29.84 0.88 -35.14
N VAL A 175 29.81 2.20 -35.37
CA VAL A 175 31.02 3.02 -35.57
C VAL A 175 31.74 3.28 -34.23
N MET A 176 30.99 3.26 -33.12
CA MET A 176 31.55 3.33 -31.78
C MET A 176 32.16 1.98 -31.37
N ASP A 177 31.45 0.87 -31.62
CA ASP A 177 31.91 -0.48 -31.31
C ASP A 177 33.17 -0.84 -32.11
N SER A 178 33.26 -0.43 -33.37
CA SER A 178 34.48 -0.63 -34.18
C SER A 178 35.67 0.19 -33.67
N LYS A 179 35.44 1.38 -33.10
CA LYS A 179 36.51 2.14 -32.44
C LYS A 179 36.96 1.47 -31.15
N GLU A 180 36.04 0.99 -30.32
CA GLU A 180 36.38 0.27 -29.09
C GLU A 180 37.13 -1.04 -29.40
N PHE A 181 36.73 -1.74 -30.45
CA PHE A 181 37.46 -2.92 -30.93
C PHE A 181 38.87 -2.55 -31.42
N ALA A 182 39.01 -1.49 -32.21
CA ALA A 182 40.32 -1.02 -32.68
C ALA A 182 41.23 -0.57 -31.53
N GLU A 183 40.68 0.11 -30.52
CA GLU A 183 41.41 0.48 -29.30
C GLU A 183 41.88 -0.78 -28.55
N MET A 184 41.02 -1.78 -28.37
CA MET A 184 41.41 -3.04 -27.72
C MET A 184 42.46 -3.82 -28.53
N ALA A 185 42.32 -3.87 -29.85
CA ALA A 185 43.30 -4.51 -30.74
C ALA A 185 44.66 -3.79 -30.69
N ALA A 186 44.66 -2.47 -30.47
CA ALA A 186 45.86 -1.66 -30.27
C ALA A 186 46.43 -1.74 -28.84
N GLY A 187 45.86 -2.59 -27.96
CA GLY A 187 46.32 -2.76 -26.58
C GLY A 187 45.76 -1.75 -25.59
N GLY A 188 44.75 -0.97 -25.98
CA GLY A 188 43.99 -0.10 -25.10
C GLY A 188 43.17 -0.88 -24.07
N SER A 189 43.00 -0.31 -22.88
CA SER A 189 42.14 -0.89 -21.84
C SER A 189 40.68 -0.53 -22.06
N ARG A 190 39.76 -1.40 -21.63
CA ARG A 190 38.32 -1.12 -21.72
C ARG A 190 37.96 0.08 -20.84
N ARG A 191 36.97 0.87 -21.30
CA ARG A 191 36.40 1.95 -20.50
C ARG A 191 35.77 1.38 -19.23
N ASN A 192 36.14 1.96 -18.10
CA ASN A 192 35.72 1.50 -16.79
C ASN A 192 34.40 2.15 -16.36
N VAL A 193 33.31 1.82 -17.06
CA VAL A 193 31.98 2.43 -16.85
C VAL A 193 31.45 2.20 -15.43
N GLY A 194 31.80 1.06 -14.82
CA GLY A 194 31.34 0.68 -13.47
C GLY A 194 32.16 1.24 -12.31
N LEU A 195 33.27 1.94 -12.55
CA LEU A 195 34.16 2.38 -11.46
C LEU A 195 33.47 3.38 -10.52
N LYS A 196 32.67 4.30 -11.06
CA LYS A 196 31.92 5.28 -10.26
C LYS A 196 30.93 4.59 -9.32
N GLN A 197 30.13 3.67 -9.86
CA GLN A 197 29.15 2.89 -9.09
C GLN A 197 29.83 2.05 -8.00
N PHE A 198 30.98 1.45 -8.32
CA PHE A 198 31.76 0.69 -7.36
C PHE A 198 32.23 1.56 -6.18
N LEU A 199 32.74 2.76 -6.45
CA LEU A 199 33.27 3.66 -5.41
C LEU A 199 32.16 4.22 -4.50
N GLU A 200 30.99 4.56 -5.06
CA GLU A 200 29.87 5.14 -4.30
C GLU A 200 29.15 4.10 -3.43
N ASN A 201 29.07 2.86 -3.91
CA ASN A 201 28.30 1.78 -3.28
C ASN A 201 29.16 0.64 -2.73
N ASP A 202 30.46 0.87 -2.53
CA ASP A 202 31.36 -0.14 -1.96
C ASP A 202 30.82 -0.66 -0.62
N ARG A 203 30.87 -1.99 -0.45
CA ARG A 203 30.37 -2.72 0.73
C ARG A 203 28.89 -2.52 1.10
N ARG A 204 28.08 -1.88 0.24
CA ARG A 204 26.62 -1.79 0.43
C ARG A 204 25.94 -2.99 -0.24
N VAL A 205 25.31 -3.83 0.56
CA VAL A 205 24.65 -5.06 0.11
C VAL A 205 23.22 -5.08 0.64
N LEU A 206 22.25 -5.26 -0.26
CA LEU A 206 20.87 -5.46 0.13
C LEU A 206 20.63 -6.95 0.40
N ARG A 207 20.15 -7.27 1.60
CA ARG A 207 19.86 -8.62 2.05
C ARG A 207 18.36 -8.84 2.18
N PHE A 208 17.86 -9.84 1.45
CA PHE A 208 16.46 -10.27 1.50
C PHE A 208 16.36 -11.74 1.93
N TYR A 209 15.26 -12.06 2.60
CA TYR A 209 14.88 -13.42 2.93
C TYR A 209 13.74 -13.85 2.04
N CYS A 210 13.91 -15.02 1.43
CA CYS A 210 12.93 -15.60 0.54
C CYS A 210 12.76 -17.08 0.82
N TYR A 211 11.66 -17.63 0.32
CA TYR A 211 11.48 -19.07 0.27
C TYR A 211 11.07 -19.49 -1.14
N TRP A 212 11.43 -20.71 -1.49
CA TRP A 212 10.94 -21.39 -2.67
C TRP A 212 10.02 -22.51 -2.20
N ASP A 213 8.76 -22.46 -2.61
CA ASP A 213 7.79 -23.51 -2.31
C ASP A 213 7.69 -24.47 -3.50
N ASP A 214 8.35 -25.62 -3.38
CA ASP A 214 8.25 -26.67 -4.38
C ASP A 214 7.05 -27.56 -4.05
N THR A 215 5.98 -27.41 -4.82
CA THR A 215 4.72 -28.17 -4.66
C THR A 215 4.77 -29.57 -5.25
N ALA A 216 5.92 -29.98 -5.83
CA ALA A 216 6.10 -31.34 -6.32
C ALA A 216 5.99 -32.38 -5.18
N ARG A 217 5.74 -33.65 -5.54
CA ARG A 217 5.57 -34.76 -4.57
C ARG A 217 6.74 -34.91 -3.58
N TYR A 218 7.95 -34.62 -4.02
CA TYR A 218 9.17 -34.65 -3.20
C TYR A 218 9.69 -33.24 -2.89
N GLY A 219 8.94 -32.24 -3.31
CA GLY A 219 9.21 -30.84 -3.06
C GLY A 219 9.02 -30.52 -1.58
N SER A 220 9.79 -29.54 -1.12
CA SER A 220 9.73 -29.02 0.23
C SER A 220 9.90 -27.53 0.14
N ARG A 221 9.30 -26.79 1.07
CA ARG A 221 9.58 -25.36 1.22
C ARG A 221 11.00 -25.12 1.70
N LEU A 222 11.76 -24.34 0.93
CA LEU A 222 13.16 -24.05 1.19
C LEU A 222 13.40 -22.57 1.41
N TYR A 223 14.30 -22.27 2.32
CA TYR A 223 14.62 -20.90 2.70
C TYR A 223 15.94 -20.48 2.09
N TYR A 224 15.96 -19.27 1.55
CA TYR A 224 17.11 -18.68 0.90
C TYR A 224 17.33 -17.24 1.37
N THR A 225 18.58 -16.81 1.31
CA THR A 225 18.96 -15.40 1.47
C THR A 225 19.48 -14.88 0.15
N ILE A 226 18.86 -13.83 -0.37
CA ILE A 226 19.28 -13.11 -1.55
C ILE A 226 20.15 -11.94 -1.09
N LEU A 227 21.36 -11.84 -1.65
CA LEU A 227 22.28 -10.73 -1.47
C LEU A 227 22.41 -9.99 -2.79
N PHE A 228 21.98 -8.73 -2.82
CA PHE A 228 22.11 -7.85 -3.97
C PHE A 228 23.21 -6.81 -3.72
N PHE A 229 24.25 -6.82 -4.54
CA PHE A 229 25.42 -5.96 -4.40
C PHE A 229 25.21 -4.68 -5.21
N LEU A 230 25.12 -3.53 -4.53
CA LEU A 230 24.88 -2.22 -5.19
C LEU A 230 26.08 -1.70 -5.99
N CYS A 231 27.27 -2.25 -5.75
CA CYS A 231 28.50 -1.83 -6.43
C CYS A 231 28.56 -2.29 -7.89
N ASP A 232 27.90 -3.39 -8.24
CA ASP A 232 27.93 -3.96 -9.58
C ASP A 232 26.58 -4.54 -10.06
N ASP A 233 25.48 -4.32 -9.34
CA ASP A 233 24.14 -4.85 -9.62
C ASP A 233 24.11 -6.37 -9.82
N THR A 234 24.89 -7.09 -9.00
CA THR A 234 24.92 -8.55 -9.01
C THR A 234 24.13 -9.13 -7.85
N LEU A 235 23.64 -10.35 -8.04
CA LEU A 235 22.83 -11.09 -7.08
C LEU A 235 23.53 -12.41 -6.74
N GLN A 236 23.57 -12.75 -5.45
CA GLN A 236 24.03 -14.03 -4.94
C GLN A 236 22.92 -14.64 -4.08
N ILE A 237 22.70 -15.95 -4.21
CA ILE A 237 21.67 -16.66 -3.43
C ILE A 237 22.35 -17.71 -2.56
N ILE A 238 22.06 -17.66 -1.27
CA ILE A 238 22.58 -18.56 -0.25
C ILE A 238 21.42 -19.41 0.28
N GLU A 239 21.61 -20.72 0.38
CA GLU A 239 20.62 -21.63 0.99
C GLU A 239 20.72 -21.55 2.52
N GLN A 240 19.59 -21.35 3.18
CA GLN A 240 19.46 -21.41 4.63
C GLN A 240 19.02 -22.82 5.04
N GLN A 241 19.98 -23.63 5.46
CA GLN A 241 19.74 -25.02 5.84
C GLN A 241 19.39 -25.14 7.33
N ALA A 242 18.26 -25.78 7.63
CA ALA A 242 17.89 -26.12 8.99
C ALA A 242 18.79 -27.25 9.53
N ARG A 243 18.93 -27.33 10.87
CA ARG A 243 19.61 -28.46 11.52
C ARG A 243 18.88 -29.76 11.17
N ASN A 244 19.63 -30.82 10.89
CA ASN A 244 19.10 -32.15 10.56
C ASN A 244 18.18 -32.19 9.31
N CYS A 245 18.39 -31.33 8.32
CA CYS A 245 17.58 -31.29 7.09
C CYS A 245 17.90 -32.40 6.05
N GLY A 246 18.91 -33.24 6.30
CA GLY A 246 19.29 -34.34 5.40
C GLY A 246 19.91 -33.92 4.06
N ARG A 247 20.17 -32.63 3.84
CA ARG A 247 20.83 -32.10 2.64
C ARG A 247 22.33 -31.94 2.83
N ALA A 248 23.08 -32.08 1.74
CA ALA A 248 24.50 -31.78 1.73
C ALA A 248 24.75 -30.28 2.02
N PRO A 249 25.82 -29.93 2.75
CA PRO A 249 26.07 -28.57 3.23
C PRO A 249 26.62 -27.63 2.14
N PHE A 250 25.85 -27.40 1.08
CA PHE A 250 26.17 -26.42 0.04
C PHE A 250 25.57 -25.05 0.39
N LYS A 251 26.42 -24.11 0.82
CA LYS A 251 25.95 -22.77 1.22
C LYS A 251 25.46 -21.92 0.05
N VAL A 252 26.14 -21.98 -1.10
CA VAL A 252 25.83 -21.11 -2.24
C VAL A 252 24.90 -21.86 -3.19
N PHE A 253 23.68 -21.35 -3.32
CA PHE A 253 22.70 -21.86 -4.28
C PHE A 253 22.94 -21.27 -5.67
N LEU A 254 23.14 -19.95 -5.76
CA LEU A 254 23.50 -19.24 -6.98
C LEU A 254 24.76 -18.40 -6.75
N ARG A 255 25.77 -18.60 -7.60
CA ARG A 255 26.99 -17.79 -7.58
C ARG A 255 26.67 -16.34 -7.94
N ARG A 256 27.46 -15.41 -7.41
CA ARG A 256 27.31 -13.98 -7.68
C ARG A 256 27.36 -13.70 -9.18
N MET A 257 26.25 -13.20 -9.74
CA MET A 257 26.13 -12.84 -11.15
C MET A 257 25.04 -11.79 -11.35
N LYS A 258 25.04 -11.10 -12.50
CA LYS A 258 23.90 -10.26 -12.90
C LYS A 258 22.75 -11.16 -13.29
N LEU A 259 21.65 -11.13 -12.53
CA LEU A 259 20.52 -12.01 -12.77
C LEU A 259 19.63 -11.44 -13.89
N PRO A 260 19.44 -12.16 -15.02
CA PRO A 260 18.52 -11.74 -16.06
C PRO A 260 17.07 -12.03 -15.65
N LYS A 261 16.15 -11.08 -15.91
CA LYS A 261 14.69 -11.26 -15.70
C LYS A 261 14.10 -12.33 -16.61
N THR A 262 14.56 -12.35 -17.86
CA THR A 262 14.20 -13.36 -18.85
C THR A 262 15.45 -14.15 -19.21
N PRO A 263 15.60 -15.40 -18.74
CA PRO A 263 16.70 -16.24 -19.14
C PRO A 263 16.48 -16.69 -20.59
N ASN A 264 16.99 -15.90 -21.55
CA ASN A 264 17.07 -16.33 -22.93
C ASN A 264 18.25 -17.29 -23.05
N VAL A 265 17.98 -18.51 -23.51
CA VAL A 265 19.02 -19.48 -23.86
C VAL A 265 19.00 -19.58 -25.38
N THR A 266 19.95 -18.95 -26.05
CA THR A 266 20.12 -19.16 -27.49
C THR A 266 20.93 -20.43 -27.74
N HIS A 267 20.47 -21.21 -28.70
CA HIS A 267 21.14 -22.44 -29.13
C HIS A 267 22.31 -22.16 -30.09
N CYS A 268 22.41 -20.94 -30.64
CA CYS A 268 23.39 -20.58 -31.67
C CYS A 268 24.15 -19.28 -31.31
N PRO A 269 25.49 -19.29 -31.25
CA PRO A 269 26.32 -18.19 -30.73
C PRO A 269 26.44 -16.94 -31.62
N ALA A 270 25.71 -16.84 -32.75
CA ALA A 270 25.92 -15.82 -33.78
C ALA A 270 24.74 -14.84 -34.00
N MET A 271 23.63 -14.96 -33.27
CA MET A 271 22.55 -13.97 -33.34
C MET A 271 22.81 -12.80 -32.38
N MET A 272 22.68 -11.58 -32.89
CA MET A 272 22.69 -10.36 -32.11
C MET A 272 21.42 -10.32 -31.25
N GLU A 273 21.53 -10.67 -29.98
CA GLU A 273 20.41 -10.65 -29.05
C GLU A 273 20.12 -9.22 -28.56
N ASN A 274 18.85 -8.97 -28.23
CA ASN A 274 18.52 -7.83 -27.40
C ASN A 274 19.23 -7.98 -26.04
N PRO A 275 19.88 -6.93 -25.52
CA PRO A 275 20.60 -7.01 -24.26
C PRO A 275 19.64 -7.49 -23.15
N PRO A 276 19.99 -8.55 -22.39
CA PRO A 276 19.11 -9.08 -21.36
C PRO A 276 18.83 -8.01 -20.31
N LYS A 277 17.56 -7.90 -19.91
CA LYS A 277 17.13 -7.00 -18.83
C LYS A 277 17.48 -7.64 -17.50
N TYR A 278 18.35 -6.99 -16.74
CA TYR A 278 18.75 -7.45 -15.40
C TYR A 278 17.81 -6.93 -14.31
N TYR A 279 17.76 -7.63 -13.19
CA TYR A 279 17.08 -7.15 -11.98
C TYR A 279 17.77 -5.91 -11.42
N LYS A 280 16.96 -4.92 -11.04
CA LYS A 280 17.38 -3.71 -10.33
C LYS A 280 16.86 -3.73 -8.89
N PRO A 281 17.37 -2.87 -7.99
CA PRO A 281 16.82 -2.74 -6.64
C PRO A 281 15.30 -2.51 -6.62
N GLU A 282 14.78 -1.70 -7.55
CA GLU A 282 13.35 -1.39 -7.66
C GLU A 282 12.44 -2.61 -7.86
N ASP A 283 12.98 -3.70 -8.43
CA ASP A 283 12.23 -4.92 -8.69
C ASP A 283 12.15 -5.86 -7.46
N LEU A 284 12.84 -5.53 -6.37
CA LEU A 284 12.99 -6.36 -5.18
C LEU A 284 12.12 -5.82 -4.03
N THR A 285 10.81 -6.02 -4.14
CA THR A 285 9.83 -5.62 -3.11
C THR A 285 9.29 -6.84 -2.35
N ILE A 286 9.08 -6.68 -1.04
CA ILE A 286 8.52 -7.75 -0.20
C ILE A 286 7.10 -8.09 -0.65
N GLY A 287 6.77 -9.38 -0.65
CA GLY A 287 5.50 -9.94 -1.12
C GLY A 287 5.48 -10.26 -2.61
N THR A 288 6.55 -9.95 -3.35
CA THR A 288 6.68 -10.29 -4.77
C THR A 288 7.56 -11.51 -5.00
N ASP A 289 7.26 -12.22 -6.09
CA ASP A 289 8.03 -13.39 -6.52
C ASP A 289 9.13 -12.98 -7.51
N ILE A 290 10.36 -13.40 -7.21
CA ILE A 290 11.52 -13.24 -8.11
C ILE A 290 11.73 -14.54 -8.88
N LYS A 291 11.77 -14.42 -10.21
CA LYS A 291 12.06 -15.54 -11.10
C LYS A 291 13.57 -15.72 -11.29
N VAL A 292 14.11 -16.79 -10.72
CA VAL A 292 15.52 -17.19 -10.82
C VAL A 292 15.61 -18.49 -11.62
N PHE A 293 16.04 -18.42 -12.89
CA PHE A 293 16.21 -19.59 -13.77
C PHE A 293 15.02 -20.58 -13.71
N SER A 294 13.81 -20.06 -13.91
CA SER A 294 12.53 -20.81 -13.88
C SER A 294 12.09 -21.30 -12.50
N ARG A 295 12.67 -20.79 -11.41
CA ARG A 295 12.17 -20.97 -10.05
C ARG A 295 11.65 -19.65 -9.52
N ASP A 296 10.47 -19.67 -8.92
CA ASP A 296 9.86 -18.48 -8.34
C ASP A 296 10.17 -18.45 -6.83
N LEU A 297 10.99 -17.49 -6.42
CA LEU A 297 11.38 -17.28 -5.02
C LEU A 297 10.56 -16.13 -4.45
N HIS A 298 9.78 -16.42 -3.41
CA HIS A 298 8.90 -15.46 -2.77
C HIS A 298 9.65 -14.68 -1.68
N LEU A 299 9.73 -13.36 -1.80
CA LEU A 299 10.36 -12.47 -0.82
C LEU A 299 9.41 -12.19 0.36
N TYR A 300 9.80 -12.53 1.58
CA TYR A 300 8.94 -12.34 2.77
C TYR A 300 9.49 -11.38 3.82
N ASP A 301 10.82 -11.18 3.88
CA ASP A 301 11.46 -10.31 4.87
C ASP A 301 12.72 -9.67 4.28
N CYS A 302 13.15 -8.55 4.86
CA CYS A 302 14.36 -7.83 4.48
C CYS A 302 15.08 -7.26 5.71
N ASP A 303 16.38 -7.02 5.57
CA ASP A 303 17.24 -6.53 6.64
C ASP A 303 17.02 -5.05 6.96
N ASP A 304 17.38 -4.60 8.16
CA ASP A 304 17.15 -3.20 8.57
C ASP A 304 17.85 -2.19 7.63
N PHE A 305 19.10 -2.48 7.24
CA PHE A 305 19.82 -1.67 6.26
C PHE A 305 19.07 -1.54 4.93
N THR A 306 18.41 -2.62 4.49
CA THR A 306 17.63 -2.58 3.25
C THR A 306 16.38 -1.74 3.39
N ARG A 307 15.69 -1.82 4.54
CA ARG A 307 14.52 -0.97 4.82
C ARG A 307 14.88 0.51 4.74
N ASP A 308 15.99 0.89 5.37
CA ASP A 308 16.49 2.27 5.34
C ASP A 308 16.89 2.72 3.92
N PHE A 309 17.55 1.83 3.17
CA PHE A 309 17.93 2.11 1.78
C PHE A 309 16.71 2.35 0.88
N PHE A 310 15.69 1.49 0.94
CA PHE A 310 14.49 1.64 0.11
C PHE A 310 13.66 2.87 0.49
N LYS A 311 13.64 3.21 1.78
CA LYS A 311 13.02 4.44 2.28
C LYS A 311 13.72 5.69 1.73
N ALA A 312 15.05 5.69 1.66
CA ALA A 312 15.83 6.81 1.13
C ALA A 312 15.84 6.87 -0.41
N TYR A 313 15.90 5.72 -1.09
CA TYR A 313 16.08 5.64 -2.54
C TYR A 313 14.76 5.75 -3.31
N ALA A 314 13.74 4.99 -2.90
CA ALA A 314 12.47 4.88 -3.62
C ALA A 314 11.27 5.43 -2.82
N GLY A 315 11.45 5.81 -1.56
CA GLY A 315 10.35 6.20 -0.66
C GLY A 315 9.42 5.03 -0.31
N ILE A 316 9.88 3.79 -0.48
CA ILE A 316 9.08 2.58 -0.24
C ILE A 316 9.44 2.01 1.13
N GLU A 317 8.43 1.87 2.00
CA GLU A 317 8.58 1.17 3.28
C GLU A 317 8.29 -0.33 3.09
N GLN A 318 9.32 -1.16 3.21
CA GLN A 318 9.19 -2.61 3.08
C GLN A 318 8.83 -3.23 4.45
N GLY A 319 7.73 -4.00 4.50
CA GLY A 319 7.20 -4.62 5.72
C GLY A 319 7.86 -5.95 6.10
N LYS A 320 7.17 -6.81 6.85
CA LYS A 320 7.55 -8.22 7.05
C LYS A 320 6.30 -9.06 6.89
N GLU A 321 6.37 -10.07 6.04
CA GLU A 321 5.27 -11.00 5.84
C GLU A 321 5.43 -12.22 6.77
N PRO A 322 4.45 -12.50 7.65
CA PRO A 322 4.50 -13.67 8.52
C PRO A 322 4.21 -14.94 7.71
N ILE A 323 5.12 -15.90 7.77
CA ILE A 323 4.95 -17.22 7.14
C ILE A 323 4.07 -18.10 8.04
N PRO A 324 2.90 -18.57 7.56
CA PRO A 324 2.07 -19.51 8.31
C PRO A 324 2.75 -20.88 8.34
N ASN A 325 3.21 -21.31 9.52
CA ASN A 325 3.63 -22.69 9.76
C ASN A 325 2.49 -23.38 10.52
N PRO A 326 1.63 -24.19 9.86
CA PRO A 326 0.57 -24.89 10.57
C PRO A 326 1.20 -25.84 11.62
N PRO A 327 0.70 -25.82 12.88
CA PRO A 327 1.22 -26.72 13.90
C PRO A 327 0.92 -28.18 13.52
N LEU A 328 1.91 -29.06 13.70
CA LEU A 328 1.73 -30.49 13.50
C LEU A 328 0.69 -31.01 14.49
N GLN A 329 -0.46 -31.45 13.98
CA GLN A 329 -1.48 -32.11 14.78
C GLN A 329 -1.10 -33.57 14.97
N VAL A 330 -0.43 -33.87 16.10
CA VAL A 330 -0.19 -35.26 16.48
C VAL A 330 -1.51 -35.83 17.01
N PRO A 331 -2.07 -36.89 16.40
CA PRO A 331 -3.31 -37.49 16.88
C PRO A 331 -3.08 -38.04 18.28
N ARG A 332 -3.84 -37.54 19.26
CA ARG A 332 -3.82 -38.04 20.63
C ARG A 332 -4.89 -39.12 20.77
N LEU A 333 -4.48 -40.32 21.16
CA LEU A 333 -5.39 -41.40 21.48
C LEU A 333 -6.16 -41.06 22.76
N SER A 334 -7.47 -41.31 22.78
CA SER A 334 -8.27 -41.26 23.99
C SER A 334 -8.06 -42.52 24.83
N TYR A 335 -8.24 -42.41 26.15
CA TYR A 335 -8.16 -43.57 27.03
C TYR A 335 -9.34 -44.52 26.78
N PRO A 336 -9.12 -45.84 26.90
CA PRO A 336 -10.21 -46.80 26.83
C PRO A 336 -11.18 -46.62 28.03
N PRO A 337 -12.45 -47.01 27.87
CA PRO A 337 -13.40 -47.01 28.97
C PRO A 337 -12.97 -47.98 30.08
N HIS A 338 -13.37 -47.69 31.32
CA HIS A 338 -13.06 -48.51 32.48
C HIS A 338 -13.63 -49.93 32.36
N HIS A 339 -12.83 -50.95 32.69
CA HIS A 339 -13.20 -52.37 32.55
C HIS A 339 -14.01 -52.94 33.74
N GLY A 340 -14.36 -52.12 34.73
CA GLY A 340 -15.26 -52.51 35.84
C GLY A 340 -14.61 -53.21 37.03
N ILE A 341 -13.29 -53.46 37.00
CA ILE A 341 -12.54 -54.02 38.13
C ILE A 341 -11.71 -52.88 38.74
N GLY A 342 -11.71 -52.78 40.08
CA GLY A 342 -10.98 -51.72 40.77
C GLY A 342 -11.67 -50.35 40.70
N GLN A 343 -10.95 -49.32 41.17
CA GLN A 343 -11.40 -47.95 41.09
C GLN A 343 -11.00 -47.34 39.74
N PRO A 344 -11.85 -46.50 39.11
CA PRO A 344 -11.54 -45.93 37.80
C PRO A 344 -10.26 -45.08 37.82
N GLU A 345 -9.97 -44.43 38.95
CA GLU A 345 -8.74 -43.64 39.13
C GLU A 345 -7.47 -44.53 39.15
N ASP A 346 -7.58 -45.75 39.67
CA ASP A 346 -6.47 -46.71 39.75
C ASP A 346 -6.22 -47.40 38.39
N SER A 347 -7.30 -47.85 37.74
CA SER A 347 -7.25 -48.45 36.40
C SER A 347 -6.75 -47.47 35.33
N LEU A 348 -7.06 -46.16 35.47
CA LEU A 348 -6.51 -45.12 34.62
C LEU A 348 -4.98 -45.02 34.75
N GLY A 349 -4.43 -45.28 35.93
CA GLY A 349 -2.99 -45.33 36.16
C GLY A 349 -2.26 -46.32 35.25
N SER A 350 -2.90 -47.45 34.92
CA SER A 350 -2.37 -48.44 33.97
C SER A 350 -2.36 -47.94 32.51
N CYS A 351 -3.25 -47.01 32.16
CA CYS A 351 -3.28 -46.39 30.83
C CYS A 351 -2.28 -45.23 30.71
N LEU A 352 -1.99 -44.56 31.84
CA LEU A 352 -1.08 -43.40 31.89
C LEU A 352 0.39 -43.80 31.92
N ALA A 353 0.74 -44.90 32.60
CA ALA A 353 2.12 -45.34 32.76
C ALA A 353 2.24 -46.87 32.73
N LEU A 354 3.35 -47.36 32.17
CA LEU A 354 3.68 -48.79 32.15
C LEU A 354 3.78 -49.38 33.56
N VAL A 355 4.37 -48.62 34.49
CA VAL A 355 4.38 -48.96 35.92
C VAL A 355 3.33 -48.08 36.59
N PRO A 356 2.18 -48.64 37.00
CA PRO A 356 1.12 -47.85 37.60
C PRO A 356 1.60 -47.27 38.92
N LYS A 357 1.26 -46.00 39.15
CA LYS A 357 1.52 -45.32 40.41
C LYS A 357 0.21 -45.20 41.16
N VAL A 358 0.28 -45.40 42.47
CA VAL A 358 -0.88 -45.22 43.36
C VAL A 358 -1.45 -43.81 43.15
N PRO A 359 -2.76 -43.67 42.91
CA PRO A 359 -3.38 -42.37 42.74
C PRO A 359 -3.17 -41.53 44.01
N ARG A 360 -2.82 -40.25 43.81
CA ARG A 360 -2.60 -39.34 44.93
C ARG A 360 -3.95 -38.89 45.48
N VAL A 361 -4.12 -39.01 46.79
CA VAL A 361 -5.27 -38.47 47.52
C VAL A 361 -4.93 -37.09 48.04
N ASP A 362 -5.90 -36.18 48.08
CA ASP A 362 -5.73 -34.83 48.62
C ASP A 362 -5.58 -34.87 50.14
N THR A 363 -4.34 -35.12 50.60
CA THR A 363 -4.01 -35.25 52.03
C THR A 363 -4.36 -34.00 52.82
N VAL A 364 -4.23 -32.80 52.23
CA VAL A 364 -4.59 -31.53 52.86
C VAL A 364 -6.08 -31.49 53.20
N LYS A 365 -6.95 -31.86 52.24
CA LYS A 365 -8.40 -31.94 52.44
C LYS A 365 -8.74 -32.99 53.50
N LEU A 366 -8.06 -34.14 53.45
CA LEU A 366 -8.26 -35.24 54.38
C LEU A 366 -7.93 -34.82 55.82
N HIS A 367 -6.78 -34.18 56.05
CA HIS A 367 -6.36 -33.73 57.38
C HIS A 367 -7.27 -32.62 57.93
N ALA A 368 -7.57 -31.60 57.12
CA ALA A 368 -8.35 -30.44 57.56
C ALA A 368 -9.81 -30.79 57.92
N LEU A 369 -10.42 -31.73 57.19
CA LEU A 369 -11.86 -32.05 57.30
C LEU A 369 -12.11 -33.45 57.89
N SER A 370 -11.10 -34.09 58.48
CA SER A 370 -11.18 -35.47 58.99
C SER A 370 -12.30 -35.70 60.01
N GLU A 371 -12.52 -34.73 60.91
CA GLU A 371 -13.52 -34.79 61.99
C GLU A 371 -14.89 -34.25 61.56
N VAL A 372 -14.98 -33.62 60.38
CA VAL A 372 -16.21 -32.99 59.89
C VAL A 372 -17.13 -34.06 59.32
N LEU A 373 -18.35 -34.15 59.88
CA LEU A 373 -19.42 -34.99 59.36
C LEU A 373 -20.70 -34.17 59.24
N MET A 374 -21.12 -33.91 58.01
CA MET A 374 -22.35 -33.18 57.71
C MET A 374 -23.53 -34.13 57.88
N ARG A 375 -24.56 -33.74 58.64
CA ARG A 375 -25.71 -34.60 58.94
C ARG A 375 -27.00 -33.96 58.47
N PHE A 376 -27.80 -34.76 57.78
CA PHE A 376 -29.11 -34.37 57.27
C PHE A 376 -30.17 -35.35 57.76
N GLU A 377 -31.29 -34.84 58.27
CA GLU A 377 -32.48 -35.65 58.50
C GLU A 377 -33.21 -35.81 57.15
N ALA A 378 -33.46 -37.04 56.77
CA ALA A 378 -34.06 -37.39 55.50
C ALA A 378 -35.30 -38.28 55.68
N ARG A 379 -36.23 -38.20 54.73
CA ARG A 379 -37.32 -39.17 54.56
C ARG A 379 -37.11 -39.96 53.27
N MET A 380 -37.49 -41.22 53.28
CA MET A 380 -37.47 -42.04 52.07
C MET A 380 -38.68 -41.68 51.21
N ILE A 381 -38.48 -41.48 49.90
CA ILE A 381 -39.56 -41.28 48.93
C ILE A 381 -39.85 -42.64 48.29
N ASP A 382 -40.53 -43.48 49.04
CA ASP A 382 -41.04 -44.75 48.54
C ASP A 382 -42.56 -44.70 48.53
N GLY A 383 -43.20 -45.29 47.52
CA GLY A 383 -44.67 -45.32 47.39
C GLY A 383 -45.37 -46.16 48.47
N GLN A 384 -44.64 -46.66 49.47
CA GLN A 384 -45.14 -47.50 50.55
C GLN A 384 -45.51 -46.64 51.77
N LYS A 385 -46.78 -46.74 52.20
CA LYS A 385 -47.29 -45.99 53.37
C LYS A 385 -46.59 -46.35 54.69
N GLU A 386 -45.98 -47.53 54.76
CA GLU A 386 -45.24 -48.01 55.94
C GLU A 386 -43.91 -47.27 56.14
N ASP A 387 -43.31 -46.75 55.06
CA ASP A 387 -42.01 -46.09 55.09
C ASP A 387 -42.09 -44.57 55.27
N GLU A 388 -43.27 -43.98 55.04
CA GLU A 388 -43.54 -42.56 55.22
C GLU A 388 -43.20 -41.99 56.62
N PRO A 389 -43.50 -42.68 57.74
CA PRO A 389 -43.11 -42.19 59.06
C PRO A 389 -41.60 -42.31 59.32
N ARG A 390 -40.87 -43.16 58.59
CA ARG A 390 -39.45 -43.42 58.86
C ARG A 390 -38.61 -42.17 58.67
N ARG A 391 -37.62 -42.01 59.54
CA ARG A 391 -36.67 -40.89 59.50
C ARG A 391 -35.26 -41.45 59.48
N PHE A 392 -34.48 -40.93 58.55
CA PHE A 392 -33.10 -41.33 58.34
C PHE A 392 -32.17 -40.16 58.62
N ILE A 393 -30.95 -40.46 58.98
CA ILE A 393 -29.85 -39.51 59.08
C ILE A 393 -28.90 -39.86 57.95
N VAL A 394 -28.78 -38.97 56.96
CA VAL A 394 -27.79 -39.05 55.90
C VAL A 394 -26.56 -38.28 56.37
N GLY A 395 -25.42 -38.95 56.48
CA GLY A 395 -24.17 -38.32 56.87
C GLY A 395 -23.18 -38.31 55.73
N VAL A 396 -22.61 -37.14 55.45
CA VAL A 396 -21.63 -36.91 54.38
C VAL A 396 -20.34 -36.43 55.02
N ARG A 397 -19.23 -37.12 54.72
CA ARG A 397 -17.90 -36.74 55.18
C ARG A 397 -17.17 -35.94 54.09
N PRO A 398 -16.90 -34.64 54.28
CA PRO A 398 -16.25 -33.82 53.26
C PRO A 398 -14.82 -34.21 52.91
N ALA A 399 -14.08 -34.82 53.84
CA ALA A 399 -12.70 -35.26 53.61
C ALA A 399 -12.56 -36.20 52.40
N ASP A 400 -13.45 -37.20 52.30
CA ASP A 400 -13.36 -38.30 51.31
C ASP A 400 -14.63 -38.43 50.44
N ASP A 401 -15.57 -37.50 50.56
CA ASP A 401 -16.90 -37.51 49.92
C ASP A 401 -17.67 -38.84 50.15
N ARG A 402 -17.48 -39.45 51.33
CA ARG A 402 -18.17 -40.69 51.71
C ARG A 402 -19.53 -40.37 52.33
N ILE A 403 -20.54 -41.16 51.98
CA ILE A 403 -21.93 -40.96 52.36
C ILE A 403 -22.46 -42.20 53.06
N GLY A 404 -23.04 -42.03 54.24
CA GLY A 404 -23.70 -43.06 55.03
C GLY A 404 -25.17 -42.71 55.28
N CYS A 405 -25.99 -43.71 55.56
CA CYS A 405 -27.40 -43.53 55.91
C CYS A 405 -27.74 -44.41 57.12
N TRP A 406 -28.30 -43.80 58.16
CA TRP A 406 -28.67 -44.44 59.42
C TRP A 406 -30.14 -44.21 59.72
N GLU A 407 -30.83 -45.21 60.23
CA GLU A 407 -32.23 -45.05 60.60
C GLU A 407 -32.37 -44.51 62.03
N LYS A 408 -33.25 -43.52 62.22
CA LYS A 408 -33.56 -42.95 63.54
C LYS A 408 -34.60 -43.82 64.22
N ARG A 409 -34.29 -44.27 65.45
CA ARG A 409 -35.19 -45.10 66.25
C ARG A 409 -36.54 -44.42 66.49
N GLN A 410 -37.62 -45.14 66.19
CA GLN A 410 -39.00 -44.74 66.53
C GLN A 410 -39.63 -45.76 67.45
N ARG A 411 -40.24 -45.30 68.54
CA ARG A 411 -40.92 -46.20 69.48
C ARG A 411 -42.22 -46.68 68.86
N ASN A 412 -42.52 -47.98 69.00
CA ASN A 412 -43.72 -48.63 68.48
C ASN A 412 -43.84 -48.68 66.94
N SER A 413 -42.74 -48.51 66.19
CA SER A 413 -42.76 -48.62 64.72
C SER A 413 -42.74 -50.06 64.18
N GLY A 414 -42.39 -51.04 65.01
CA GLY A 414 -42.27 -52.45 64.59
C GLY A 414 -41.05 -52.76 63.71
N GLN A 415 -40.23 -51.77 63.38
CA GLN A 415 -39.03 -51.92 62.54
C GLN A 415 -37.75 -51.96 63.39
N VAL A 416 -36.79 -52.79 62.97
CA VAL A 416 -35.50 -52.94 63.65
C VAL A 416 -34.58 -51.78 63.29
N GLU A 417 -34.00 -51.13 64.30
CA GLU A 417 -33.04 -50.05 64.10
C GLU A 417 -31.73 -50.54 63.48
N GLY A 418 -31.10 -49.72 62.62
CA GLY A 418 -29.85 -50.12 61.99
C GLY A 418 -29.22 -49.10 61.03
N LYS A 419 -28.08 -49.50 60.47
CA LYS A 419 -27.42 -48.78 59.38
C LYS A 419 -28.12 -49.19 58.08
N PHE A 420 -28.77 -48.24 57.42
CA PHE A 420 -29.37 -48.49 56.10
C PHE A 420 -28.28 -48.64 55.03
N ALA A 421 -27.25 -47.80 55.09
CA ALA A 421 -26.10 -47.89 54.22
C ALA A 421 -24.83 -47.46 54.96
N GLU A 422 -23.78 -48.26 54.87
CA GLU A 422 -22.48 -47.93 55.43
C GLU A 422 -21.86 -46.70 54.75
N LEU A 423 -20.88 -46.11 55.44
CA LEU A 423 -20.18 -44.92 54.99
C LEU A 423 -19.20 -45.28 53.86
N GLY A 424 -19.58 -44.98 52.62
CA GLY A 424 -18.77 -45.26 51.42
C GLY A 424 -19.01 -44.25 50.31
N ARG A 425 -18.18 -44.28 49.25
CA ARG A 425 -18.43 -43.47 48.04
C ARG A 425 -19.67 -44.03 47.34
N LYS A 426 -20.59 -43.15 46.96
CA LYS A 426 -21.83 -43.51 46.27
C LYS A 426 -21.92 -42.77 44.94
N LYS A 427 -22.43 -43.43 43.92
CA LYS A 427 -22.66 -42.83 42.60
C LYS A 427 -24.10 -42.38 42.48
N ASN A 428 -24.30 -41.26 41.82
CA ASN A 428 -25.61 -40.84 41.38
C ASN A 428 -26.02 -41.73 40.19
N PRO A 429 -27.16 -42.44 40.27
CA PRO A 429 -27.60 -43.35 39.21
C PRO A 429 -27.94 -42.64 37.89
N TYR A 430 -28.27 -41.33 37.93
CA TYR A 430 -28.64 -40.57 36.73
C TYR A 430 -27.43 -40.00 36.00
N THR A 431 -26.45 -39.44 36.73
CA THR A 431 -25.27 -38.81 36.13
C THR A 431 -24.12 -39.79 35.93
N GLY A 432 -24.12 -40.93 36.64
CA GLY A 432 -23.01 -41.89 36.67
C GLY A 432 -21.77 -41.39 37.42
N ASN A 433 -21.81 -40.16 37.93
CA ASN A 433 -20.74 -39.52 38.67
C ASN A 433 -20.82 -39.86 40.16
N TRP A 434 -19.69 -39.73 40.86
CA TRP A 434 -19.64 -39.82 42.31
C TRP A 434 -20.30 -38.60 42.92
N TYR A 435 -21.14 -38.81 43.94
CA TYR A 435 -21.74 -37.72 44.71
C TYR A 435 -20.66 -36.83 45.33
N GLN A 436 -20.85 -35.52 45.22
CA GLN A 436 -19.97 -34.51 45.82
C GLN A 436 -20.69 -33.77 46.94
N CYS A 437 -19.93 -33.13 47.84
CA CYS A 437 -20.51 -32.45 49.01
C CYS A 437 -21.52 -31.35 48.66
N HIS A 438 -21.31 -30.59 47.59
CA HIS A 438 -22.18 -29.48 47.18
C HIS A 438 -23.57 -29.95 46.69
N GLU A 439 -23.71 -31.22 46.33
CA GLU A 439 -24.98 -31.81 45.89
C GLU A 439 -25.92 -32.10 47.07
N PHE A 440 -25.44 -31.95 48.32
CA PHE A 440 -26.22 -32.16 49.54
C PHE A 440 -26.67 -30.83 50.13
N TYR A 441 -27.95 -30.52 49.96
CA TYR A 441 -28.61 -29.36 50.55
C TYR A 441 -30.05 -29.73 50.96
N VAL A 442 -30.69 -28.88 51.77
CA VAL A 442 -32.08 -29.13 52.23
C VAL A 442 -33.04 -28.99 51.05
N GLY A 443 -33.91 -29.98 50.85
CA GLY A 443 -34.79 -30.12 49.69
C GLY A 443 -34.20 -30.97 48.56
N ALA A 444 -32.92 -31.36 48.63
CA ALA A 444 -32.31 -32.23 47.63
C ALA A 444 -32.84 -33.68 47.73
N VAL A 445 -32.99 -34.33 46.58
CA VAL A 445 -33.28 -35.77 46.48
C VAL A 445 -32.00 -36.53 46.13
N VAL A 446 -31.58 -37.41 47.04
CA VAL A 446 -30.36 -38.21 46.90
C VAL A 446 -30.70 -39.69 46.80
N TYR A 447 -30.05 -40.39 45.88
CA TYR A 447 -30.24 -41.82 45.68
C TYR A 447 -29.13 -42.60 46.39
N ILE A 448 -29.50 -43.35 47.41
CA ILE A 448 -28.57 -44.17 48.20
C ILE A 448 -29.01 -45.63 48.09
N SER A 449 -28.15 -46.48 47.52
CA SER A 449 -28.46 -47.91 47.29
C SER A 449 -29.77 -48.11 46.52
N SER A 450 -30.01 -47.26 45.51
CA SER A 450 -31.22 -47.22 44.68
C SER A 450 -32.51 -46.75 45.38
N ALA A 451 -32.48 -46.40 46.65
CA ALA A 451 -33.60 -45.76 47.35
C ALA A 451 -33.46 -44.23 47.30
N ALA A 452 -34.58 -43.53 47.09
CA ALA A 452 -34.63 -42.07 47.02
C ALA A 452 -34.85 -41.47 48.40
N PHE A 453 -34.01 -40.52 48.81
CA PHE A 453 -34.11 -39.82 50.09
C PHE A 453 -34.26 -38.33 49.85
N LEU A 454 -35.32 -37.73 50.39
CA LEU A 454 -35.48 -36.28 50.45
C LEU A 454 -34.83 -35.75 51.73
N LEU A 455 -33.86 -34.85 51.59
CA LEU A 455 -33.18 -34.21 52.71
C LEU A 455 -34.07 -33.11 53.30
N MET A 456 -34.71 -33.38 54.43
CA MET A 456 -35.70 -32.48 55.05
C MET A 456 -35.06 -31.41 55.93
N LYS A 457 -34.04 -31.78 56.72
CA LYS A 457 -33.39 -30.86 57.66
C LYS A 457 -31.90 -31.08 57.68
N CYS A 458 -31.17 -30.05 58.07
CA CYS A 458 -29.73 -30.09 58.26
C CYS A 458 -29.40 -29.80 59.73
N ASP A 459 -28.36 -30.45 60.26
CA ASP A 459 -27.86 -30.20 61.61
C ASP A 459 -27.26 -28.78 61.73
N GLU A 460 -27.34 -28.17 62.91
CA GLU A 460 -26.93 -26.79 63.14
C GLU A 460 -25.41 -26.60 62.85
N TYR A 461 -24.61 -27.60 63.21
CA TYR A 461 -23.18 -27.62 62.90
C TYR A 461 -22.92 -27.61 61.38
N SER A 462 -23.71 -28.37 60.62
CA SER A 462 -23.56 -28.49 59.18
C SER A 462 -23.97 -27.19 58.47
N GLN A 463 -25.02 -26.52 58.96
CA GLN A 463 -25.44 -25.20 58.46
C GLN A 463 -24.35 -24.15 58.66
N LYS A 464 -23.76 -24.04 59.86
CA LYS A 464 -22.63 -23.13 60.12
C LYS A 464 -21.41 -23.45 59.25
N PHE A 465 -21.19 -24.73 58.94
CA PHE A 465 -20.12 -25.16 58.05
C PHE A 465 -20.35 -24.67 56.61
N PHE A 466 -21.58 -24.74 56.09
CA PHE A 466 -21.91 -24.23 54.75
C PHE A 466 -21.78 -22.71 54.64
N GLU A 467 -22.23 -21.98 55.67
CA GLU A 467 -22.15 -20.53 55.73
C GLU A 467 -20.68 -20.04 55.82
N LYS A 468 -19.78 -20.85 56.40
CA LYS A 468 -18.36 -20.52 56.53
C LYS A 468 -17.62 -20.53 55.19
N ASP A 469 -17.95 -21.48 54.31
CA ASP A 469 -17.31 -21.68 53.01
C ASP A 469 -18.33 -21.51 51.86
N PRO A 470 -18.79 -20.27 51.58
CA PRO A 470 -19.88 -19.99 50.63
C PRO A 470 -19.53 -20.25 49.16
N GLU A 471 -18.25 -20.39 48.82
CA GLU A 471 -17.81 -20.77 47.47
C GLU A 471 -18.13 -22.23 47.14
N TRP A 472 -18.05 -23.12 48.13
CA TRP A 472 -18.29 -24.55 47.95
C TRP A 472 -19.78 -24.89 48.04
N PHE A 473 -20.57 -24.04 48.69
CA PHE A 473 -22.00 -24.25 48.93
C PHE A 473 -22.82 -23.05 48.45
N PRO A 474 -23.17 -22.99 47.15
CA PRO A 474 -23.88 -21.84 46.56
C PRO A 474 -25.23 -21.53 47.21
N PHE A 475 -25.94 -22.55 47.71
CA PHE A 475 -27.25 -22.44 48.35
C PHE A 475 -27.18 -21.88 49.80
N ALA A 476 -26.01 -21.92 50.42
CA ALA A 476 -25.78 -21.32 51.74
C ALA A 476 -25.20 -19.90 51.65
N ASN A 477 -24.93 -19.40 50.44
CA ASN A 477 -24.44 -18.05 50.23
C ASN A 477 -25.61 -17.05 50.19
N LEU A 478 -25.68 -16.20 51.21
CA LEU A 478 -26.72 -15.19 51.38
C LEU A 478 -26.87 -14.25 50.18
N GLN A 479 -25.78 -13.84 49.53
CA GLN A 479 -25.82 -12.93 48.39
C GLN A 479 -26.49 -13.58 47.17
N ASN A 480 -26.12 -14.84 46.88
CA ASN A 480 -26.73 -15.58 45.77
C ASN A 480 -28.21 -15.84 46.02
N VAL A 481 -28.57 -16.15 47.27
CA VAL A 481 -29.96 -16.37 47.67
C VAL A 481 -30.76 -15.08 47.55
N ALA A 482 -30.24 -13.96 48.03
CA ALA A 482 -30.86 -12.64 47.90
C ALA A 482 -31.06 -12.25 46.42
N ALA A 483 -30.05 -12.46 45.58
CA ALA A 483 -30.13 -12.20 44.15
C ALA A 483 -31.21 -13.03 43.44
N ARG A 484 -31.33 -14.32 43.76
CA ARG A 484 -32.39 -15.21 43.22
C ARG A 484 -33.79 -14.77 43.62
N LEU A 485 -33.93 -14.24 44.84
CA LEU A 485 -35.20 -13.88 45.45
C LEU A 485 -35.63 -12.43 45.22
N LYS A 486 -34.72 -11.60 44.70
CA LYS A 486 -34.98 -10.20 44.34
C LYS A 486 -36.21 -10.00 43.43
N PRO A 487 -36.45 -10.80 42.37
CA PRO A 487 -37.63 -10.61 41.52
C PRO A 487 -38.94 -10.82 42.28
N ALA A 488 -38.99 -11.80 43.19
CA ALA A 488 -40.15 -12.05 44.06
C ALA A 488 -40.34 -10.92 45.07
N ALA A 489 -39.24 -10.39 45.64
CA ALA A 489 -39.30 -9.24 46.55
C ALA A 489 -39.85 -7.98 45.86
N VAL A 490 -39.42 -7.68 44.63
CA VAL A 490 -39.94 -6.54 43.84
C VAL A 490 -41.44 -6.70 43.54
N ALA A 491 -41.89 -7.91 43.21
CA ALA A 491 -43.31 -8.18 42.98
C ALA A 491 -44.17 -7.93 44.22
N MET A 492 -43.70 -8.36 45.41
CA MET A 492 -44.41 -8.14 46.68
C MET A 492 -44.36 -6.67 47.15
N SER A 493 -43.28 -5.96 46.86
CA SER A 493 -43.18 -4.52 47.12
C SER A 493 -44.18 -3.72 46.26
N GLY A 494 -44.41 -4.14 45.01
CA GLY A 494 -45.43 -3.56 44.12
C GLY A 494 -46.87 -3.75 44.62
N GLU A 495 -47.13 -4.76 45.45
CA GLU A 495 -48.42 -5.02 46.11
C GLU A 495 -48.59 -4.24 47.44
N GLY A 496 -47.58 -3.47 47.87
CA GLY A 496 -47.64 -2.60 49.05
C GLY A 496 -47.25 -3.25 50.38
N LEU A 497 -46.68 -4.46 50.37
CA LEU A 497 -46.15 -5.11 51.58
C LEU A 497 -44.69 -4.70 51.83
N SER A 498 -44.46 -3.96 52.91
CA SER A 498 -43.11 -3.54 53.33
C SER A 498 -42.41 -4.52 54.27
N THR A 499 -43.17 -5.37 54.99
CA THR A 499 -42.64 -6.40 55.89
C THR A 499 -43.17 -7.76 55.48
N VAL A 500 -42.28 -8.69 55.13
CA VAL A 500 -42.64 -10.01 54.59
C VAL A 500 -41.90 -11.09 55.35
N SER A 501 -42.58 -12.21 55.65
CA SER A 501 -41.94 -13.35 56.27
C SER A 501 -41.07 -14.13 55.27
N PRO A 502 -39.94 -14.73 55.69
CA PRO A 502 -39.10 -15.54 54.82
C PRO A 502 -39.88 -16.66 54.10
N THR A 503 -40.87 -17.25 54.77
CA THR A 503 -41.73 -18.30 54.22
C THR A 503 -42.68 -17.78 53.13
N ALA A 504 -43.30 -16.61 53.33
CA ALA A 504 -44.18 -16.00 52.34
C ALA A 504 -43.40 -15.56 51.09
N LEU A 505 -42.17 -15.05 51.29
CA LEU A 505 -41.28 -14.67 50.19
C LEU A 505 -40.90 -15.90 49.35
N PHE A 506 -40.53 -17.01 50.00
CA PHE A 506 -40.22 -18.26 49.32
C PHE A 506 -41.42 -18.84 48.55
N GLN A 507 -42.62 -18.82 49.14
CA GLN A 507 -43.84 -19.28 48.46
C GLN A 507 -44.16 -18.46 47.21
N ARG A 508 -44.06 -17.12 47.29
CA ARG A 508 -44.24 -16.27 46.10
C ARG A 508 -43.16 -16.49 45.05
N ALA A 509 -41.93 -16.79 45.46
CA ALA A 509 -40.87 -17.12 44.53
C ALA A 509 -41.16 -18.44 43.78
N LEU A 510 -41.70 -19.44 44.46
CA LEU A 510 -42.17 -20.69 43.85
C LEU A 510 -43.34 -20.45 42.89
N GLU A 511 -44.34 -19.65 43.29
CA GLU A 511 -45.48 -19.28 42.43
C GLU A 511 -45.04 -18.48 41.19
N GLY A 512 -44.00 -17.65 41.34
CA GLY A 512 -43.35 -16.91 40.26
C GLY A 512 -42.45 -17.77 39.36
N GLY A 513 -42.33 -19.08 39.62
CA GLY A 513 -41.54 -20.01 38.82
C GLY A 513 -40.02 -19.81 38.93
N LEU A 514 -39.54 -19.20 40.02
CA LEU A 514 -38.10 -19.07 40.27
C LEU A 514 -37.52 -20.40 40.76
N ASP A 515 -36.30 -20.73 40.32
CA ASP A 515 -35.56 -21.93 40.74
C ASP A 515 -34.97 -21.71 42.14
N VAL A 516 -35.82 -21.84 43.15
CA VAL A 516 -35.49 -21.65 44.56
C VAL A 516 -35.56 -22.99 45.29
N VAL A 517 -34.61 -23.20 46.19
CA VAL A 517 -34.45 -24.45 46.93
C VAL A 517 -34.82 -24.26 48.39
N GLU A 518 -35.36 -25.28 49.06
CA GLU A 518 -35.73 -25.20 50.49
C GLU A 518 -34.57 -24.76 51.40
N HIS A 519 -33.33 -25.09 51.03
CA HIS A 519 -32.13 -24.61 51.70
C HIS A 519 -31.96 -23.08 51.68
N ASP A 520 -32.41 -22.40 50.61
CA ASP A 520 -32.35 -20.95 50.50
C ASP A 520 -33.24 -20.28 51.57
N LEU A 521 -34.42 -20.88 51.85
CA LEU A 521 -35.31 -20.46 52.94
C LEU A 521 -34.66 -20.67 54.31
N VAL A 522 -33.96 -21.79 54.51
CA VAL A 522 -33.26 -22.08 55.77
C VAL A 522 -32.17 -21.03 56.02
N THR A 523 -31.34 -20.74 55.01
CA THR A 523 -30.28 -19.73 55.10
C THR A 523 -30.86 -18.35 55.40
N LEU A 524 -31.90 -17.92 54.68
CA LEU A 524 -32.58 -16.65 54.95
C LEU A 524 -33.16 -16.56 56.36
N SER A 525 -33.84 -17.62 56.82
CA SER A 525 -34.47 -17.63 58.14
C SER A 525 -33.46 -17.56 59.28
N ARG A 526 -32.29 -18.19 59.14
CA ARG A 526 -31.19 -18.13 60.11
C ARG A 526 -30.63 -16.72 60.22
N HIS A 527 -30.27 -16.12 59.08
CA HIS A 527 -29.74 -14.76 59.04
C HIS A 527 -30.77 -13.70 59.48
N ALA A 528 -32.06 -13.91 59.22
CA ALA A 528 -33.12 -13.07 59.76
C ALA A 528 -33.23 -13.20 61.29
N SER A 529 -33.10 -14.41 61.85
CA SER A 529 -33.25 -14.67 63.29
C SER A 529 -32.07 -14.21 64.15
N ASP A 530 -30.85 -14.22 63.64
CA ASP A 530 -29.63 -13.89 64.39
C ASP A 530 -29.43 -12.37 64.62
N GLY A 531 -30.35 -11.53 64.13
CA GLY A 531 -30.33 -10.08 64.39
C GLY A 531 -29.13 -9.33 63.79
N ALA A 532 -28.28 -10.01 63.02
CA ALA A 532 -27.20 -9.41 62.24
C ALA A 532 -27.76 -8.74 60.96
N ALA A 533 -28.73 -7.84 61.13
CA ALA A 533 -29.34 -7.05 60.07
C ALA A 533 -28.42 -5.93 59.54
N THR A 534 -27.13 -5.94 59.87
CA THR A 534 -26.15 -4.98 59.36
C THR A 534 -24.85 -5.71 59.04
N GLY A 535 -24.77 -6.32 57.86
CA GLY A 535 -23.53 -6.91 57.37
C GLY A 535 -23.71 -7.76 56.12
N LEU A 536 -23.41 -7.17 54.96
CA LEU A 536 -23.05 -7.81 53.67
C LEU A 536 -23.97 -8.97 53.24
N GLY A 537 -25.12 -8.65 52.63
CA GLY A 537 -25.86 -9.62 51.80
C GLY A 537 -27.36 -9.40 51.62
N LEU A 538 -28.03 -8.70 52.55
CA LEU A 538 -29.47 -8.38 52.46
C LEU A 538 -29.78 -7.05 51.76
N GLU A 539 -28.75 -6.26 51.43
CA GLU A 539 -28.88 -4.97 50.74
C GLU A 539 -29.67 -5.08 49.42
N GLU A 540 -29.55 -6.21 48.72
CA GLU A 540 -30.26 -6.44 47.45
C GLU A 540 -31.78 -6.65 47.63
N LEU A 541 -32.21 -7.16 48.79
CA LEU A 541 -33.63 -7.32 49.13
C LEU A 541 -34.20 -6.02 49.73
N GLU A 542 -33.39 -5.29 50.50
CA GLU A 542 -33.75 -3.97 51.02
C GLU A 542 -33.88 -2.93 49.89
N THR A 543 -32.99 -2.95 48.90
CA THR A 543 -33.10 -2.12 47.68
C THR A 543 -34.30 -2.48 46.81
N ALA A 544 -34.82 -3.72 46.93
CA ALA A 544 -36.08 -4.14 46.31
C ALA A 544 -37.33 -3.73 47.12
N GLY A 545 -37.16 -3.03 48.25
CA GLY A 545 -38.26 -2.41 49.01
C GLY A 545 -38.94 -3.33 50.04
N VAL A 546 -38.31 -4.42 50.45
CA VAL A 546 -38.87 -5.40 51.41
C VAL A 546 -37.94 -5.59 52.61
N GLN A 547 -38.50 -5.51 53.83
CA GLN A 547 -37.82 -5.89 55.08
C GLN A 547 -38.32 -7.24 55.58
N LEU A 548 -37.40 -8.10 56.01
CA LEU A 548 -37.73 -9.44 56.54
C LEU A 548 -38.17 -9.35 58.01
N SER A 549 -39.27 -10.01 58.36
CA SER A 549 -39.71 -10.12 59.76
C SER A 549 -38.92 -11.20 60.53
N LEU A 550 -38.79 -11.00 61.85
CA LEU A 550 -38.22 -12.01 62.75
C LEU A 550 -39.21 -13.16 62.94
N GLU A 551 -39.05 -14.24 62.16
CA GLU A 551 -39.78 -15.49 62.36
C GLU A 551 -38.82 -16.65 62.58
N LYS A 552 -39.06 -17.44 63.64
CA LYS A 552 -38.46 -18.78 63.75
C LYS A 552 -39.19 -19.69 62.78
N VAL A 553 -38.43 -20.46 62.00
CA VAL A 553 -38.95 -21.43 61.00
C VAL A 553 -40.11 -22.23 61.60
N VAL A 554 -41.33 -21.91 61.18
CA VAL A 554 -42.49 -22.78 61.36
C VAL A 554 -42.47 -23.75 60.19
N GLN A 555 -42.48 -25.04 60.50
CA GLN A 555 -42.42 -26.10 59.50
C GLN A 555 -43.53 -25.90 58.47
N LEU A 556 -43.17 -25.82 57.18
CA LEU A 556 -44.12 -26.17 56.12
C LEU A 556 -44.38 -27.68 56.25
N ALA A 557 -45.52 -28.01 56.85
CA ALA A 557 -46.03 -29.38 56.85
C ALA A 557 -46.85 -29.56 55.57
N GLY A 558 -46.40 -30.45 54.69
CA GLY A 558 -47.11 -30.88 53.49
C GLY A 558 -46.17 -31.06 52.31
#